data_AF-A0A7X4XIQ4-F1
#
_entry.id   AF-A0A7X4XIQ4-F1
#
_cell.length_a   1.000
_cell.length_b   1.000
_cell.length_c   1.000
_cell.angle_alpha   90.00
_cell.angle_beta   90.00
_cell.angle_gamma   90.00
#
_symmetry.space_group_name_H-M   'P 1'
#
loop_
_entity.id
_entity.type
_entity.pdbx_description
1 polymer ?
#
loop_
_entity_poly.entity_id
_entity_poly.type
_entity_poly.pdbx_seq_one_letter_code
_entity_poly.pdbx_strand_id
1 'polypeptide(L)'
;MARPKIPRQICGFPAQSCFKPNGIPMAQLEAVSIQADEFEALRLVDYQGMQQQEAAMVMGVSRQTLANLVKSARRKVSDCLLHGKALLMEEQPQ
;
A
#
# COMPACT_ATOMS: atom_id res chain seq x y z
N MET A 1 23.49 -5.06 -3.14
CA MET A 1 22.98 -3.82 -3.78
C MET A 1 21.50 -4.02 -4.08
N ALA A 2 20.63 -3.16 -3.55
CA ALA A 2 19.21 -3.22 -3.87
C ALA A 2 19.04 -2.88 -5.36
N ARG A 3 18.42 -3.78 -6.13
CA ARG A 3 18.10 -3.52 -7.53
C ARG A 3 17.26 -2.24 -7.60
N PRO A 4 17.61 -1.24 -8.43
CA PRO A 4 16.80 -0.05 -8.61
C PRO A 4 15.36 -0.47 -8.92
N LYS A 5 14.40 0.05 -8.15
CA LYS A 5 12.99 -0.22 -8.42
C LYS A 5 12.67 0.34 -9.80
N ILE A 6 12.08 -0.49 -10.66
CA ILE A 6 11.59 -0.02 -11.97
C ILE A 6 10.58 1.11 -11.72
N PRO A 7 10.70 2.26 -12.40
CA PRO A 7 9.73 3.35 -12.29
C PRO A 7 8.34 2.81 -12.67
N ARG A 8 7.34 3.20 -11.90
CA ARG A 8 5.97 2.66 -12.00
C ARG A 8 4.97 3.79 -11.85
N GLN A 9 3.82 3.67 -12.51
CA GLN A 9 2.77 4.68 -12.44
C GLN A 9 1.96 4.50 -11.16
N ILE A 10 1.84 5.60 -10.40
CA ILE A 10 1.04 5.68 -9.18
C ILE A 10 0.13 6.89 -9.36
N CYS A 11 -1.18 6.67 -9.40
CA CYS A 11 -2.16 7.73 -9.64
C CYS A 11 -3.07 7.96 -8.42
N GLY A 12 -3.17 6.99 -7.52
CA GLY A 12 -3.94 7.11 -6.29
C GLY A 12 -3.15 7.79 -5.18
N PHE A 13 -3.84 8.66 -4.43
CA PHE A 13 -3.35 9.22 -3.19
C PHE A 13 -4.30 8.85 -2.05
N PRO A 14 -3.76 8.53 -0.87
CA PRO A 14 -4.59 8.30 0.30
C PRO A 14 -5.27 9.61 0.70
N ALA A 15 -6.51 9.51 1.20
CA ALA A 15 -7.24 10.69 1.66
C ALA A 15 -6.58 11.35 2.89
N GLN A 16 -5.85 10.56 3.69
CA GLN A 16 -5.11 10.99 4.86
C GLN A 16 -3.80 10.21 4.95
N SER A 17 -2.74 10.84 5.47
CA SER A 17 -1.43 10.20 5.65
C SER A 17 -1.40 9.16 6.78
N CYS A 18 -2.44 9.09 7.60
CA CYS A 18 -2.52 8.18 8.74
C CYS A 18 -3.95 7.68 8.98
N PHE A 19 -4.09 6.37 9.18
CA PHE A 19 -5.27 5.73 9.76
C PHE A 19 -4.87 5.04 11.07
N LYS A 20 -5.66 5.17 12.12
CA LYS A 20 -5.34 4.60 13.43
C LYS A 20 -6.60 4.16 14.18
N PRO A 21 -6.51 3.21 15.12
CA PRO A 21 -7.62 2.90 16.01
C PRO A 21 -8.07 4.12 16.83
N ASN A 22 -9.36 4.14 17.16
CA ASN A 22 -9.95 5.18 17.98
C ASN A 22 -9.55 5.02 19.46
N GLY A 23 -9.51 6.12 20.21
CA GLY A 23 -9.30 6.12 21.66
C GLY A 23 -7.85 5.95 22.14
N ILE A 24 -6.90 5.66 21.24
CA ILE A 24 -5.47 5.50 21.60
C ILE A 24 -4.64 6.64 20.97
N PRO A 25 -3.84 7.38 21.78
CA PRO A 25 -2.92 8.38 21.25
C PRO A 25 -1.88 7.77 20.31
N MET A 26 -1.53 8.48 19.24
CA MET A 26 -0.57 7.99 18.23
C MET A 26 0.79 7.63 18.83
N ALA A 27 1.25 8.37 19.84
CA ALA A 27 2.52 8.12 20.53
C ALA A 27 2.60 6.76 21.26
N GLN A 28 1.46 6.09 21.46
CA GLN A 28 1.38 4.79 22.13
C GLN A 28 1.14 3.64 21.14
N LEU A 29 1.01 3.94 19.86
CA LEU A 29 0.69 2.96 18.82
C LEU A 29 1.95 2.53 18.07
N GLU A 30 2.08 1.21 17.88
CA GLU A 30 2.92 0.71 16.80
C GLU A 30 2.34 1.16 15.45
N ALA A 31 3.23 1.45 14.51
CA ALA A 31 2.86 1.91 13.18
C ALA A 31 3.42 0.98 12.11
N VAL A 32 2.63 0.77 11.06
CA VAL A 32 3.03 0.05 9.86
C VAL A 32 2.95 1.00 8.68
N SER A 33 4.06 1.16 7.96
CA SER A 33 4.08 1.99 6.75
C SER A 33 3.66 1.19 5.53
N ILE A 34 2.67 1.67 4.80
CA ILE A 34 2.33 1.20 3.46
C ILE A 34 2.97 2.11 2.42
N GLN A 35 3.66 1.50 1.47
CA GLN A 35 4.35 2.20 0.40
C GLN A 35 3.31 2.69 -0.63
N ALA A 36 3.63 3.75 -1.38
CA ALA A 36 2.73 4.28 -2.39
C ALA A 36 2.35 3.24 -3.47
N ASP A 37 3.27 2.34 -3.83
CA ASP A 37 3.02 1.27 -4.80
C ASP A 37 2.16 0.13 -4.25
N GLU A 38 2.27 -0.16 -2.97
CA GLU A 38 1.38 -1.08 -2.25
C GLU A 38 -0.04 -0.51 -2.14
N PHE A 39 -0.16 0.77 -1.83
CA PHE A 39 -1.45 1.46 -1.79
C PHE A 39 -2.14 1.48 -3.15
N GLU A 40 -1.40 1.82 -4.22
CA GLU A 40 -1.95 1.81 -5.58
C GLU A 40 -2.41 0.41 -6.00
N ALA A 41 -1.64 -0.63 -5.65
CA ALA A 41 -2.02 -2.00 -5.93
C ALA A 41 -3.32 -2.41 -5.22
N LEU A 42 -3.51 -2.02 -3.95
CA LEU A 42 -4.81 -2.19 -3.25
C LEU A 42 -5.93 -1.42 -3.95
N ARG A 43 -5.69 -0.16 -4.34
CA ARG A 43 -6.69 0.69 -4.98
C ARG A 43 -7.18 0.09 -6.31
N LEU A 44 -6.28 -0.37 -7.17
CA LEU A 44 -6.62 -0.93 -8.47
C LEU A 44 -7.29 -2.31 -8.35
N VAL A 45 -6.71 -3.20 -7.55
CA VAL A 45 -7.17 -4.60 -7.49
C VAL A 45 -8.33 -4.77 -6.52
N ASP A 46 -8.17 -4.31 -5.27
CA ASP A 46 -9.14 -4.60 -4.21
C ASP A 46 -10.30 -3.60 -4.18
N TYR A 47 -10.06 -2.32 -4.49
CA TYR A 47 -11.11 -1.30 -4.49
C TYR A 47 -11.81 -1.15 -5.85
N GLN A 48 -11.07 -1.07 -6.96
CA GLN A 48 -11.65 -0.94 -8.31
C GLN A 48 -12.01 -2.28 -8.96
N GLY A 49 -11.59 -3.41 -8.37
CA GLY A 49 -11.91 -4.73 -8.90
C GLY A 49 -11.20 -5.08 -10.22
N MET A 50 -10.10 -4.39 -10.57
CA MET A 50 -9.36 -4.69 -11.79
C MET A 50 -8.72 -6.08 -11.73
N GLN A 51 -8.61 -6.74 -12.89
CA GLN A 51 -7.83 -7.96 -12.96
C GLN A 51 -6.34 -7.65 -12.75
N GLN A 52 -5.61 -8.56 -12.09
CA GLN A 52 -4.20 -8.32 -11.79
C GLN A 52 -3.34 -8.09 -13.04
N GLN A 53 -3.68 -8.70 -14.17
CA GLN A 53 -2.94 -8.45 -15.40
C GLN A 53 -3.14 -7.01 -15.91
N GLU A 54 -4.36 -6.50 -15.82
CA GLU A 54 -4.73 -5.14 -16.23
C GLU A 54 -4.09 -4.09 -15.32
N ALA A 55 -4.23 -4.25 -14.00
CA ALA A 55 -3.61 -3.37 -13.02
C ALA A 55 -2.08 -3.34 -13.12
N ALA A 56 -1.44 -4.46 -13.49
CA ALA A 56 0.00 -4.52 -13.68
C ALA A 56 0.44 -3.71 -14.90
N MET A 57 -0.35 -3.74 -15.98
CA MET A 57 -0.13 -2.90 -17.17
C MET A 57 -0.30 -1.41 -16.83
N VAL A 58 -1.35 -1.04 -16.08
CA VAL A 58 -1.57 0.34 -15.61
C VAL A 58 -0.39 0.85 -14.81
N MET A 59 0.13 0.05 -13.87
CA MET A 59 1.29 0.43 -13.05
C MET A 59 2.63 0.35 -13.81
N GLY A 60 2.69 -0.24 -15.01
CA GLY A 60 3.94 -0.45 -15.74
C GLY A 60 4.87 -1.48 -15.10
N VAL A 61 4.32 -2.49 -14.40
CA VAL A 61 5.09 -3.53 -13.71
C VAL A 61 4.72 -4.93 -14.21
N SER A 62 5.55 -5.94 -13.90
CA SER A 62 5.17 -7.33 -14.19
C SER A 62 3.99 -7.78 -13.33
N ARG A 63 3.17 -8.71 -13.85
CA ARG A 63 2.09 -9.35 -13.09
C ARG A 63 2.54 -9.90 -11.74
N GLN A 64 3.73 -10.53 -11.70
CA GLN A 64 4.30 -11.05 -10.45
C GLN A 64 4.65 -9.93 -9.46
N THR A 65 5.17 -8.80 -9.96
CA THR A 65 5.44 -7.62 -9.10
C THR A 65 4.14 -7.10 -8.50
N LEU A 66 3.09 -6.93 -9.31
CA LEU A 66 1.79 -6.49 -8.80
C LEU A 66 1.25 -7.47 -7.75
N ALA A 67 1.27 -8.78 -8.03
CA ALA A 67 0.78 -9.80 -7.09
C ALA A 67 1.52 -9.72 -5.74
N ASN A 68 2.83 -9.48 -5.77
CA ASN A 68 3.63 -9.28 -4.56
C ASN A 68 3.25 -7.99 -3.81
N LEU A 69 3.00 -6.89 -4.52
CA LEU A 69 2.54 -5.63 -3.92
C LEU A 69 1.19 -5.81 -3.23
N VAL A 70 0.20 -6.39 -3.92
CA VAL A 70 -1.12 -6.67 -3.35
C VAL A 70 -1.00 -7.55 -2.10
N LYS A 71 -0.21 -8.62 -2.16
CA LYS A 71 0.02 -9.51 -1.02
C LYS A 71 0.64 -8.77 0.17
N SER A 72 1.66 -7.96 -0.08
CA SER A 72 2.33 -7.17 0.96
C SER A 72 1.39 -6.16 1.59
N ALA A 73 0.67 -5.42 0.75
CA ALA A 73 -0.28 -4.40 1.15
C ALA A 73 -1.42 -4.97 2.02
N ARG A 74 -2.05 -6.07 1.57
CA ARG A 74 -3.08 -6.78 2.34
C ARG A 74 -2.56 -7.24 3.70
N ARG A 75 -1.35 -7.80 3.76
CA ARG A 75 -0.73 -8.22 5.03
C ARG A 75 -0.57 -7.05 5.99
N LYS A 76 -0.10 -5.89 5.52
CA LYS A 76 0.07 -4.70 6.35
C LYS A 76 -1.27 -4.18 6.90
N VAL A 77 -2.28 -4.10 6.03
CA VAL A 77 -3.64 -3.71 6.45
C VAL A 77 -4.19 -4.69 7.48
N SER A 78 -4.09 -6.00 7.23
CA SER A 78 -4.51 -7.03 8.18
C SER A 78 -3.76 -6.95 9.51
N ASP A 79 -2.45 -6.67 9.50
CA ASP A 79 -1.65 -6.50 10.73
C ASP A 79 -2.17 -5.33 11.58
N CYS A 80 -2.48 -4.20 10.94
CA CYS A 80 -3.07 -3.05 11.62
C CYS A 80 -4.44 -3.38 12.22
N LEU A 81 -5.30 -4.09 11.49
CA LEU A 81 -6.64 -4.45 11.95
C LEU A 81 -6.63 -5.47 13.08
N LEU A 82 -5.72 -6.47 13.03
CA LEU A 82 -5.64 -7.53 14.04
C LEU A 82 -5.00 -7.07 15.35
N HIS A 83 -3.98 -6.21 15.26
CA HIS A 83 -3.17 -5.82 16.41
C HIS A 83 -3.39 -4.37 16.85
N GLY A 84 -4.36 -3.67 16.25
CA GLY A 84 -4.68 -2.28 16.59
C GLY A 84 -3.53 -1.32 16.29
N LYS A 85 -2.78 -1.53 15.20
CA LYS A 85 -1.67 -0.66 14.81
C LYS A 85 -2.16 0.50 13.95
N ALA A 86 -1.43 1.60 13.96
CA ALA A 86 -1.62 2.66 12.99
C ALA A 86 -1.09 2.23 11.61
N LEU A 87 -1.77 2.65 10.55
CA LEU A 87 -1.34 2.52 9.16
C LEU A 87 -0.90 3.89 8.67
N LEU A 88 0.39 4.03 8.39
CA LEU A 88 0.98 5.25 7.86
C LEU A 88 1.18 5.12 6.36
N MET A 89 0.78 6.15 5.62
CA MET A 89 0.97 6.22 4.19
C MET A 89 2.28 6.93 3.90
N GLU A 90 3.16 6.32 3.10
CA GLU A 90 4.32 7.04 2.60
C GLU A 90 3.91 8.04 1.52
N GLU A 91 4.18 9.32 1.78
CA GLU A 91 4.27 10.33 0.74
C GLU A 91 5.53 10.03 -0.08
N GLN A 92 5.40 9.92 -1.41
CA GLN A 92 6.56 9.65 -2.23
C GLN A 92 7.62 10.74 -2.02
N PRO A 93 8.89 10.39 -1.72
CA PRO A 93 9.98 11.33 -1.94
C PRO A 93 10.11 11.53 -3.46
N GLN A 94 10.19 12.80 -3.86
CA GLN A 94 10.47 13.23 -5.24
C GLN A 94 11.75 12.58 -5.79
#